data_AF-A0A440JY64-F1
#
_entry.id   AF-A0A440JY64-F1
#
_cell.length_a   1.000
_cell.length_b   1.000
_cell.length_c   1.000
_cell.angle_alpha   90.00
_cell.angle_beta   90.00
_cell.angle_gamma   90.00
#
_symmetry.space_group_name_H-M   'P 1'
#
loop_
_entity.id
_entity.type
_entity.pdbx_description
1 polymer ?
#
loop_
_entity_poly.entity_id
_entity_poly.type
_entity_poly.pdbx_seq_one_letter_code
_entity_poly.pdbx_strand_id
1 'polypeptide(L)'
;HVDVSRRFGSERQFGVRFNASYHGGDTPIDDQTRDVSVGALALDYQGEQLRATLDVIGQREDFQAPQRPFFPLSGFAIPGAPDGRLNVQQPWEWSKSEDLSLLGRVEYDLTDQVTVFAAAGGGNSRIERLFGTPVILNSAGDVSITPQNYLF
;
A
#
# COMPACT_ATOMS: atom_id res chain seq x y z
N HIS A 1 -13.16 -9.86 -2.38
CA HIS A 1 -13.07 -8.55 -3.08
C HIS A 1 -14.44 -8.24 -3.68
N VAL A 2 -14.71 -6.97 -3.97
CA VAL A 2 -15.94 -6.47 -4.61
C VAL A 2 -15.53 -5.50 -5.71
N ASP A 3 -16.15 -5.64 -6.88
CA ASP A 3 -15.99 -4.72 -8.01
C ASP A 3 -17.35 -4.50 -8.64
N VAL A 4 -17.78 -3.24 -8.68
CA VAL A 4 -19.08 -2.85 -9.23
C VAL A 4 -18.87 -1.64 -10.13
N SER A 5 -19.48 -1.68 -11.30
CA SER A 5 -19.49 -0.53 -12.21
C SER A 5 -20.84 -0.37 -12.89
N ARG A 6 -21.19 0.87 -13.19
CA ARG A 6 -22.40 1.21 -13.93
C ARG A 6 -22.21 2.52 -14.69
N ARG A 7 -22.87 2.60 -15.85
CA ARG A 7 -22.99 3.85 -16.60
C ARG A 7 -24.44 4.35 -16.60
N PHE A 8 -24.61 5.66 -16.67
CA PHE A 8 -25.87 6.38 -16.57
C PHE A 8 -25.98 7.46 -17.65
N GLY A 9 -27.19 7.97 -17.86
CA GLY A 9 -27.52 8.93 -18.91
C GLY A 9 -28.03 8.25 -20.19
N SER A 10 -28.72 9.03 -21.05
CA SER A 10 -29.29 8.52 -22.31
C SER A 10 -28.24 7.92 -23.23
N GLU A 11 -27.04 8.51 -23.24
CA GLU A 11 -25.88 8.07 -24.03
C GLU A 11 -24.86 7.31 -23.18
N ARG A 12 -25.22 6.93 -21.95
CA ARG A 12 -24.31 6.29 -20.98
C ARG A 12 -23.07 7.16 -20.70
N GLN A 13 -23.22 8.48 -20.74
CA GLN A 13 -22.13 9.43 -20.65
C GLN A 13 -21.50 9.54 -19.24
N PHE A 14 -22.20 9.14 -18.18
CA PHE A 14 -21.65 9.14 -16.81
C PHE A 14 -21.27 7.74 -16.39
N GLY A 15 -20.02 7.49 -15.99
CA GLY A 15 -19.56 6.23 -15.44
C GLY A 15 -19.20 6.32 -13.97
N VAL A 16 -19.49 5.26 -13.22
CA VAL A 16 -19.07 5.05 -11.84
C VAL A 16 -18.52 3.64 -11.72
N ARG A 17 -17.33 3.51 -11.13
CA ARG A 17 -16.71 2.23 -10.81
C ARG A 17 -16.18 2.27 -9.37
N PHE A 18 -16.53 1.27 -8.59
CA PHE A 18 -16.06 1.08 -7.22
C PHE A 18 -15.39 -0.28 -7.09
N ASN A 19 -14.18 -0.30 -6.55
CA ASN A 19 -13.42 -1.51 -6.25
C ASN A 19 -13.05 -1.52 -4.77
N ALA A 20 -13.25 -2.64 -4.09
CA ALA A 20 -12.83 -2.83 -2.72
C ALA A 20 -12.26 -4.23 -2.50
N SER A 21 -11.19 -4.33 -1.73
CA SER A 21 -10.64 -5.62 -1.34
C SER A 21 -10.07 -5.56 0.07
N TYR A 22 -10.12 -6.70 0.73
CA TYR A 22 -9.50 -6.93 2.02
C TYR A 22 -8.82 -8.30 1.94
N HIS A 23 -7.57 -8.36 2.38
CA HIS A 23 -6.79 -9.59 2.53
C HIS A 23 -6.14 -9.53 3.89
N GLY A 24 -6.36 -10.54 4.73
CA GLY A 24 -5.94 -10.53 6.12
C GLY A 24 -5.63 -11.92 6.64
N GLY A 25 -4.92 -11.96 7.76
CA GLY A 25 -4.59 -13.18 8.49
C GLY A 25 -3.10 -13.50 8.55
N ASP A 26 -2.83 -14.74 8.96
CA ASP A 26 -1.48 -15.25 9.18
C ASP A 26 -0.72 -15.36 7.86
N THR A 27 0.55 -14.97 7.92
CA THR A 27 1.49 -15.21 6.82
C THR A 27 2.15 -16.59 6.97
N PRO A 28 2.94 -17.04 5.97
CA PRO A 28 3.76 -18.24 6.14
C PRO A 28 4.86 -18.13 7.22
N ILE A 29 5.14 -16.93 7.72
CA ILE A 29 6.13 -16.63 8.75
C ILE A 29 5.47 -16.72 10.14
N ASP A 30 6.18 -17.33 11.10
CA ASP A 30 5.66 -17.51 12.46
C ASP A 30 5.39 -16.16 13.15
N ASP A 31 4.32 -16.09 13.95
CA ASP A 31 3.87 -14.91 14.70
C ASP A 31 3.62 -13.63 13.86
N GLN A 32 3.49 -13.76 12.54
CA GLN A 32 3.34 -12.65 11.61
C GLN A 32 1.95 -12.66 10.95
N THR A 33 1.21 -11.57 11.11
CA THR A 33 -0.06 -11.33 10.42
C THR A 33 0.01 -10.09 9.55
N ARG A 34 -0.71 -10.10 8.42
CA ARG A 34 -0.76 -8.94 7.52
C ARG A 34 -2.17 -8.71 7.01
N ASP A 35 -2.70 -7.53 7.30
CA ASP A 35 -4.01 -7.08 6.90
C ASP A 35 -3.89 -5.91 5.92
N VAL A 36 -4.46 -6.05 4.73
CA VAL A 36 -4.43 -5.04 3.66
C VAL A 36 -5.85 -4.76 3.20
N SER A 37 -6.26 -3.51 3.30
CA SER A 37 -7.53 -2.99 2.80
C SER A 37 -7.30 -2.01 1.67
N VAL A 38 -8.06 -2.11 0.59
CA VAL A 38 -8.05 -1.16 -0.53
C VAL A 38 -9.48 -0.80 -0.90
N GLY A 39 -9.73 0.49 -1.11
CA GLY A 39 -10.95 1.02 -1.70
C GLY A 39 -10.61 2.03 -2.80
N ALA A 40 -11.27 1.93 -3.94
CA ALA A 40 -11.09 2.84 -5.05
C ALA A 40 -12.43 3.21 -5.67
N LEU A 41 -12.62 4.50 -5.96
CA LEU A 41 -13.76 5.06 -6.65
C LEU A 41 -13.25 5.81 -7.89
N ALA A 42 -13.73 5.42 -9.05
CA ALA A 42 -13.49 6.11 -10.31
C ALA A 42 -14.81 6.64 -10.87
N LEU A 43 -14.82 7.92 -11.22
CA LEU A 43 -15.92 8.61 -11.87
C LEU A 43 -15.43 9.08 -13.25
N ASP A 44 -16.26 8.91 -14.28
CA ASP A 44 -15.96 9.43 -15.61
C ASP A 44 -17.17 10.10 -16.25
N TYR A 45 -16.90 11.08 -17.09
CA TYR A 45 -17.85 11.71 -17.98
C TYR A 45 -17.31 11.68 -19.41
N GLN A 46 -18.15 11.25 -20.35
CA GLN A 46 -17.83 11.10 -21.77
C GLN A 46 -18.95 11.76 -22.59
N GLY A 47 -18.79 13.06 -22.88
CA GLY A 47 -19.66 13.81 -23.80
C GLY A 47 -19.03 13.98 -25.18
N GLU A 48 -19.70 14.70 -26.07
CA GLU A 48 -19.23 14.92 -27.45
C GLU A 48 -17.90 15.69 -27.52
N GLN A 49 -17.79 16.81 -26.80
CA GLN A 49 -16.59 17.67 -26.79
C GLN A 49 -15.83 17.62 -25.46
N LEU A 50 -16.48 17.16 -24.38
CA LEU A 50 -15.93 17.21 -23.02
C LEU A 50 -15.77 15.80 -22.45
N ARG A 51 -14.59 15.53 -21.91
CA ARG A 51 -14.29 14.30 -21.17
C ARG A 51 -13.66 14.65 -19.83
N ALA A 52 -14.03 13.94 -18.78
CA ALA A 52 -13.47 14.16 -17.45
C ALA A 52 -13.37 12.86 -16.66
N THR A 53 -12.38 12.76 -15.79
CA THR A 53 -12.21 11.64 -14.85
C THR A 53 -11.85 12.16 -13.46
N LEU A 54 -12.29 11.42 -12.44
CA LEU A 54 -11.89 11.61 -11.05
C LEU A 54 -11.69 10.26 -10.39
N ASP A 55 -10.50 10.04 -9.84
CA ASP A 55 -10.10 8.82 -9.16
C ASP A 55 -9.75 9.12 -7.69
N VAL A 56 -10.35 8.37 -6.77
CA VAL A 56 -10.06 8.40 -5.33
C VAL A 56 -9.62 7.00 -4.93
N ILE A 57 -8.45 6.87 -4.31
CA ILE A 57 -7.92 5.57 -3.85
C ILE A 57 -7.50 5.70 -2.39
N GLY A 58 -8.06 4.84 -1.53
CA GLY A 58 -7.69 4.70 -0.13
C GLY A 58 -7.12 3.31 0.12
N GLN A 59 -6.01 3.23 0.85
CA GLN A 59 -5.36 1.98 1.22
C GLN A 59 -4.97 2.01 2.69
N ARG A 60 -5.03 0.84 3.33
CA ARG A 60 -4.53 0.64 4.68
C ARG A 60 -3.83 -0.69 4.79
N GLU A 61 -2.67 -0.70 5.43
CA GLU A 61 -1.93 -1.91 5.79
C GLU A 61 -1.67 -1.90 7.30
N ASP A 62 -2.05 -2.98 7.97
CA ASP A 62 -1.63 -3.30 9.33
C ASP A 62 -0.75 -4.57 9.25
N PHE A 63 0.53 -4.46 9.63
CA PHE A 63 1.51 -5.54 9.53
C PHE A 63 2.15 -5.82 10.90
N GLN A 64 1.84 -6.98 11.48
CA GLN A 64 2.38 -7.43 12.77
C GLN A 64 3.66 -8.24 12.60
N ALA A 65 4.60 -8.12 13.54
CA ALA A 65 5.92 -8.74 13.52
C ALA A 65 6.61 -8.69 12.13
N PRO A 66 6.75 -7.48 11.53
CA PRO A 66 7.22 -7.35 10.16
C PRO A 66 8.70 -7.72 10.06
N GLN A 67 9.04 -8.78 9.30
CA GLN A 67 10.44 -9.20 9.09
C GLN A 67 11.32 -8.05 8.60
N ARG A 68 12.53 -7.96 9.15
CA ARG A 68 13.48 -6.89 8.87
C ARG A 68 14.81 -7.45 8.36
N PRO A 69 15.57 -6.66 7.57
CA PRO A 69 16.92 -7.06 7.18
C PRO A 69 17.81 -7.28 8.41
N PHE A 70 18.64 -8.31 8.38
CA PHE A 70 19.62 -8.59 9.41
C PHE A 70 20.92 -7.83 9.17
N PHE A 71 21.49 -7.26 10.23
CA PHE A 71 22.79 -6.60 10.18
C PHE A 71 23.79 -7.35 11.07
N PRO A 72 24.81 -8.02 10.50
CA PRO A 72 25.80 -8.70 11.32
C PRO A 72 26.82 -7.73 11.90
N LEU A 73 27.26 -7.98 13.14
CA LEU A 73 28.51 -7.40 13.63
C LEU A 73 29.70 -8.06 12.93
N SER A 74 30.86 -7.40 12.95
CA SER A 74 32.10 -7.94 12.41
C SER A 74 32.79 -8.90 13.39
N GLY A 75 33.66 -9.78 12.87
CA GLY A 75 34.58 -10.57 13.70
C GLY A 75 34.14 -12.00 13.98
N PHE A 76 33.11 -12.50 13.29
CA PHE A 76 32.67 -13.89 13.39
C PHE A 76 32.18 -14.41 12.02
N ALA A 77 32.09 -15.72 11.87
CA ALA A 77 31.57 -16.34 10.66
C ALA A 77 30.05 -16.28 10.65
N ILE A 78 29.45 -15.82 9.56
CA ILE A 78 27.99 -15.72 9.46
C ILE A 78 27.36 -17.11 9.65
N PRO A 79 26.38 -17.26 10.57
CA PRO A 79 25.71 -18.53 10.82
C PRO A 79 24.96 -19.02 9.57
N GLY A 80 24.71 -20.33 9.51
CA GLY A 80 23.83 -20.90 8.50
C GLY A 80 22.40 -20.32 8.59
N ALA A 81 21.67 -20.36 7.48
CA ALA A 81 20.29 -19.89 7.47
C ALA A 81 19.40 -20.74 8.41
N PRO A 82 18.51 -20.11 9.21
CA PRO A 82 17.56 -20.82 10.04
C PRO A 82 16.42 -21.43 9.20
N ASP A 83 15.42 -22.02 9.86
CA ASP A 83 14.13 -22.34 9.24
C ASP A 83 13.55 -21.10 8.54
N GLY A 84 13.07 -21.26 7.31
CA GLY A 84 12.49 -20.17 6.52
C GLY A 84 11.20 -19.59 7.09
N ARG A 85 10.56 -20.26 8.07
CA ARG A 85 9.39 -19.77 8.80
C ARG A 85 9.75 -18.89 9.99
N LEU A 86 10.99 -19.00 10.49
CA LEU A 86 11.40 -18.33 11.73
C LEU A 86 11.24 -16.82 11.59
N ASN A 87 10.51 -16.24 12.54
CA ASN A 87 10.49 -14.81 12.75
C ASN A 87 11.30 -14.46 13.98
N VAL A 88 12.32 -13.62 13.81
CA VAL A 88 13.11 -13.13 14.95
C VAL A 88 12.47 -11.88 15.57
N GLN A 89 11.54 -11.23 14.85
CA GLN A 89 10.81 -10.08 15.38
C GLN A 89 9.85 -10.50 16.46
N GLN A 90 9.59 -9.59 17.39
CA GLN A 90 8.68 -9.89 18.48
C GLN A 90 7.21 -9.79 18.03
N PRO A 91 6.30 -10.64 18.58
CA PRO A 91 4.87 -10.63 18.20
C PRO A 91 4.13 -9.31 18.47
N TRP A 92 4.71 -8.43 19.29
CA TRP A 92 4.15 -7.11 19.62
C TRP A 92 4.69 -5.97 18.73
N GLU A 93 5.64 -6.24 17.83
CA GLU A 93 6.13 -5.28 16.87
C GLU A 93 5.13 -5.08 15.73
N TRP A 94 5.04 -3.86 15.19
CA TRP A 94 4.05 -3.54 14.15
C TRP A 94 4.50 -2.42 13.20
N SER A 95 3.88 -2.39 12.01
CA SER A 95 3.92 -1.31 11.04
C SER A 95 2.51 -1.05 10.53
N LYS A 96 2.12 0.22 10.45
CA LYS A 96 0.83 0.67 9.92
C LYS A 96 1.04 1.71 8.83
N SER A 97 0.39 1.54 7.70
CA SER A 97 0.37 2.50 6.60
C SER A 97 -1.06 2.86 6.26
N GLU A 98 -1.35 4.16 6.14
CA GLU A 98 -2.62 4.68 5.63
C GLU A 98 -2.32 5.64 4.48
N ASP A 99 -2.89 5.35 3.31
CA ASP A 99 -2.63 6.08 2.07
C ASP A 99 -3.94 6.57 1.46
N LEU A 100 -3.98 7.83 1.05
CA LEU A 100 -5.12 8.42 0.32
C LEU A 100 -4.59 9.18 -0.89
N SER A 101 -5.12 8.89 -2.07
CA SER A 101 -4.77 9.54 -3.34
C SER A 101 -6.02 10.07 -4.05
N LEU A 102 -5.88 11.23 -4.69
CA LEU A 102 -6.88 11.87 -5.53
C LEU A 102 -6.25 12.30 -6.86
N LEU A 103 -6.87 11.95 -7.99
CA LEU A 103 -6.43 12.38 -9.31
C LEU A 103 -7.64 12.81 -10.14
N GLY A 104 -7.56 13.98 -10.76
CA GLY A 104 -8.57 14.48 -11.69
C GLY A 104 -7.96 14.86 -13.03
N ARG A 105 -8.71 14.63 -14.10
CA ARG A 105 -8.36 15.04 -15.47
C ARG A 105 -9.59 15.57 -16.19
N VAL A 106 -9.39 16.58 -17.03
CA VAL A 106 -10.39 17.11 -17.95
C VAL A 106 -9.77 17.35 -19.33
N GLU A 107 -10.54 17.06 -20.37
CA GLU A 107 -10.21 17.31 -21.77
C GLU A 107 -11.41 17.96 -22.46
N TYR A 108 -11.14 18.96 -23.29
CA TYR A 108 -12.15 19.67 -24.06
C TYR A 108 -11.69 19.88 -25.50
N ASP A 109 -12.51 19.50 -26.46
CA ASP A 109 -12.28 19.72 -27.89
C ASP A 109 -12.75 21.13 -28.27
N LEU A 110 -11.79 22.02 -28.54
CA LEU A 110 -12.09 23.37 -29.06
C LEU A 110 -12.55 23.31 -30.53
N THR A 111 -12.00 22.38 -31.29
CA THR A 111 -12.36 22.04 -32.66
C THR A 111 -12.12 20.54 -32.89
N ASP A 112 -12.53 20.01 -34.05
CA ASP A 112 -12.25 18.63 -34.45
C ASP A 112 -10.76 18.28 -34.55
N GLN A 113 -9.87 19.29 -34.47
CA GLN A 113 -8.41 19.15 -34.59
C GLN A 113 -7.64 19.66 -33.38
N VAL A 114 -8.31 20.27 -32.39
CA VAL A 114 -7.66 20.92 -31.26
C VAL A 114 -8.35 20.55 -29.95
N THR A 115 -7.62 19.86 -29.07
CA THR A 115 -8.05 19.52 -27.71
C THR A 115 -7.17 20.23 -26.70
N VAL A 116 -7.79 20.83 -25.68
CA VAL A 116 -7.10 21.33 -24.48
C VAL A 116 -7.35 20.39 -23.31
N PHE A 117 -6.38 20.25 -22.41
CA PHE A 117 -6.49 19.36 -21.27
C PHE A 117 -5.83 19.94 -20.03
N ALA A 118 -6.29 19.49 -18.87
CA ALA A 118 -5.66 19.75 -17.59
C ALA A 118 -5.78 18.52 -16.69
N ALA A 119 -4.77 18.28 -15.86
CA ALA A 119 -4.78 17.23 -14.85
C ALA A 119 -4.12 17.73 -13.57
N ALA A 120 -4.66 17.32 -12.44
CA ALA A 120 -4.13 17.63 -11.13
C ALA A 120 -4.42 16.48 -10.17
N GLY A 121 -3.52 16.22 -9.24
CA GLY A 121 -3.68 15.19 -8.25
C GLY A 121 -2.72 15.37 -7.08
N GLY A 122 -2.95 14.60 -6.03
CA GLY A 122 -2.15 14.59 -4.83
C GLY A 122 -2.53 13.40 -3.95
N GLY A 123 -1.68 13.13 -2.97
CA GLY A 123 -1.94 12.08 -1.99
C GLY A 123 -1.20 12.35 -0.69
N ASN A 124 -1.62 11.62 0.34
CA ASN A 124 -0.99 11.64 1.64
C ASN A 124 -0.81 10.22 2.14
N SER A 125 0.36 9.95 2.70
CA SER A 125 0.74 8.69 3.32
C SER A 125 1.08 8.95 4.77
N ARG A 126 0.46 8.22 5.69
CA ARG A 126 0.78 8.25 7.11
C ARG A 126 1.34 6.90 7.50
N ILE A 127 2.54 6.89 8.07
CA ILE A 127 3.22 5.64 8.41
C ILE A 127 3.65 5.67 9.87
N GLU A 128 3.19 4.69 10.63
CA GLU A 128 3.52 4.51 12.04
C GLU A 128 4.15 3.14 12.24
N ARG A 129 5.25 3.06 12.99
CA ARG A 129 6.01 1.82 13.14
C ARG A 129 6.55 1.69 14.56
N LEU A 130 6.43 0.49 15.12
CA LEU A 130 7.11 0.06 16.34
C LEU A 130 7.77 -1.28 16.05
N PHE A 131 9.01 -1.25 15.59
CA PHE A 131 9.83 -2.45 15.40
C PHE A 131 11.31 -2.08 15.54
N GLY A 132 12.16 -3.09 15.69
CA GLY A 132 13.61 -2.92 15.64
C GLY A 132 14.21 -3.63 14.43
N THR A 133 15.45 -3.30 14.10
CA THR A 133 16.18 -4.05 13.07
C THR A 133 17.09 -5.08 13.76
N PRO A 134 17.04 -6.37 13.38
CA PRO A 134 17.81 -7.42 14.03
C PRO A 134 19.31 -7.30 13.72
N VAL A 135 20.11 -7.42 14.78
CA VAL A 135 21.57 -7.44 14.73
C VAL A 135 22.07 -8.82 15.13
N ILE A 136 22.86 -9.47 14.26
CA ILE A 136 23.47 -10.77 14.54
C ILE A 136 24.73 -10.54 15.39
N LEU A 137 24.81 -11.20 16.53
CA LEU A 137 25.85 -10.96 17.55
C LEU A 137 27.05 -11.91 17.44
N ASN A 138 26.86 -13.14 16.96
CA ASN A 138 27.91 -14.17 16.93
C ASN A 138 27.61 -15.32 15.94
N SER A 139 28.58 -16.24 15.79
CA SER A 139 28.46 -17.43 14.93
C SER A 139 27.40 -18.45 15.39
N ALA A 140 26.85 -18.33 16.60
CA ALA A 140 25.76 -19.19 17.07
C ALA A 140 24.38 -18.73 16.56
N GLY A 141 24.29 -17.52 15.99
CA GLY A 141 23.05 -16.95 15.49
C GLY A 141 22.25 -16.17 16.52
N ASP A 142 22.87 -15.76 17.64
CA ASP A 142 22.21 -14.89 18.61
C ASP A 142 21.87 -13.53 17.96
N VAL A 143 20.65 -13.06 18.20
CA VAL A 143 20.12 -11.80 17.63
C VAL A 143 19.73 -10.84 18.75
N SER A 144 20.06 -9.56 18.57
CA SER A 144 19.53 -8.47 19.37
C SER A 144 18.62 -7.57 18.53
N ILE A 145 17.51 -7.13 19.11
CA ILE A 145 16.57 -6.20 18.48
C ILE A 145 16.31 -5.07 19.46
N THR A 146 16.60 -3.84 19.03
CA THR A 146 16.23 -2.64 19.77
C THR A 146 15.03 -1.99 19.07
N PRO A 147 13.83 -2.02 19.67
CA PRO A 147 12.65 -1.42 19.05
C PRO A 147 12.77 0.09 18.95
N GLN A 148 12.26 0.64 17.86
CA GLN A 148 12.24 2.07 17.57
C GLN A 148 10.82 2.47 17.17
N ASN A 149 10.38 3.64 17.64
CA ASN A 149 9.10 4.22 17.27
C ASN A 149 9.33 5.27 16.18
N TYR A 150 8.69 5.09 15.02
CA TYR A 150 8.78 6.01 13.89
C TYR A 150 7.40 6.50 13.46
N LEU A 151 7.31 7.79 13.17
CA LEU A 151 6.14 8.47 12.65
C LEU A 151 6.56 9.28 11.42
N PHE A 152 5.93 9.03 10.28
CA PHE A 152 6.15 9.73 9.01
C PHE A 152 4.84 10.27 8.45
#